data_AF-A0A0C1HB88-F1
#
_entry.id   AF-A0A0C1HB88-F1
#
_cell.length_a   1.000
_cell.length_b   1.000
_cell.length_c   1.000
_cell.angle_alpha   90.00
_cell.angle_beta   90.00
_cell.angle_gamma   90.00
#
_symmetry.space_group_name_H-M   'P 1'
#
loop_
_entity.id
_entity.type
_entity.pdbx_description
1 polymer ?
#
loop_
_entity_poly.entity_id
_entity_poly.type
_entity_poly.pdbx_seq_one_letter_code
_entity_poly.pdbx_strand_id
1 'polypeptide(L)'
;MLKERQKSKPLSQKALFLETIKRIFNHKRNDSSKVYSLHEPHVECIAKGKVEKKYEFGCKASRVITHQEGLALDIRFIHGNPYDGHMLEEAIKKALA
;
A
#
# COMPACT_ATOMS: atom_id res chain seq x y z
N MET A 1 -4.05 -31.32 10.98
CA MET A 1 -5.18 -30.70 10.26
C MET A 1 -4.81 -29.27 9.89
N LEU A 2 -3.93 -29.12 8.90
CA LEU A 2 -3.45 -27.81 8.44
C LEU A 2 -4.45 -27.31 7.41
N LYS A 3 -5.18 -26.23 7.74
CA LYS A 3 -6.15 -25.59 6.85
C LYS A 3 -5.46 -25.25 5.53
N GLU A 4 -5.97 -25.82 4.45
CA GLU A 4 -5.55 -25.51 3.09
C GLU A 4 -5.64 -23.99 2.86
N ARG A 5 -4.51 -23.39 2.51
CA ARG A 5 -4.47 -22.03 1.96
C ARG A 5 -5.34 -22.03 0.71
N GLN A 6 -6.53 -21.43 0.78
CA GLN A 6 -7.33 -21.16 -0.40
C GLN A 6 -6.52 -20.27 -1.35
N LYS A 7 -5.90 -20.87 -2.37
CA LYS A 7 -5.35 -20.12 -3.50
C LYS A 7 -6.52 -19.64 -4.33
N SER A 8 -6.88 -18.36 -4.20
CA SER A 8 -7.80 -17.71 -5.12
C SER A 8 -7.23 -17.82 -6.54
N LYS A 9 -8.03 -18.35 -7.47
CA LYS A 9 -7.67 -18.39 -8.90
C LYS A 9 -7.39 -16.95 -9.35
N PRO A 10 -6.24 -16.64 -9.98
CA PRO A 10 -5.99 -15.30 -10.44
C PRO A 10 -7.00 -14.98 -11.55
N LEU A 11 -7.87 -14.01 -11.30
CA LEU A 11 -8.72 -13.42 -12.32
C LEU A 11 -7.78 -12.94 -13.44
N SER A 12 -8.08 -13.30 -14.70
CA SER A 12 -7.17 -12.96 -15.82
C SER A 12 -6.85 -11.47 -15.78
N GLN A 13 -5.58 -11.07 -15.99
CA GLN A 13 -5.15 -9.68 -15.86
C GLN A 13 -6.06 -8.72 -16.66
N LYS A 14 -6.52 -9.14 -17.84
CA LYS A 14 -7.45 -8.39 -18.69
C LYS A 14 -8.75 -8.02 -17.97
N ALA A 15 -9.30 -8.94 -17.19
CA ALA A 15 -10.53 -8.72 -16.43
C ALA A 15 -10.31 -7.70 -15.29
N LEU A 16 -9.17 -7.77 -14.59
CA LEU A 16 -8.78 -6.79 -13.56
C LEU A 16 -8.63 -5.38 -14.16
N PHE A 17 -8.03 -5.28 -15.35
CA PHE A 17 -7.89 -4.02 -16.08
C PHE A 17 -9.26 -3.43 -16.45
N LEU A 18 -10.15 -4.26 -17.01
CA LEU A 18 -11.50 -3.83 -17.38
C LEU A 18 -12.30 -3.33 -16.17
N GLU A 19 -12.18 -4.00 -15.02
CA GLU A 19 -12.79 -3.55 -13.77
C GLU A 19 -12.25 -2.19 -13.32
N THR A 20 -10.93 -2.01 -13.36
CA THR A 20 -10.25 -0.76 -13.00
C THR A 20 -10.67 0.39 -13.92
N ILE A 21 -10.77 0.15 -15.23
CA ILE A 21 -11.25 1.14 -16.22
C ILE A 21 -12.69 1.55 -15.91
N LYS A 22 -13.58 0.59 -15.65
CA LYS A 22 -14.97 0.88 -15.27
C LYS A 22 -15.05 1.72 -14.00
N ARG A 23 -14.21 1.42 -13.01
CA ARG A 23 -14.12 2.20 -11.76
C ARG A 23 -13.67 3.63 -12.03
N ILE A 24 -12.63 3.83 -12.85
CA ILE A 24 -12.15 5.16 -13.26
C ILE A 24 -13.24 5.92 -14.02
N PHE A 25 -13.95 5.27 -14.94
CA PHE A 25 -15.01 5.89 -15.74
C PHE A 25 -16.18 6.40 -14.88
N ASN A 26 -16.55 5.66 -13.84
CA ASN A 26 -17.67 6.02 -12.96
C ASN A 26 -17.29 7.02 -11.85
N HIS A 27 -16.00 7.31 -11.64
CA HIS A 27 -15.55 8.19 -10.58
C HIS A 27 -15.96 9.65 -10.81
N LYS A 28 -16.49 10.27 -9.75
CA LYS A 28 -16.83 11.70 -9.71
C LYS A 28 -15.77 12.50 -8.98
N ARG A 29 -15.83 13.83 -9.13
CA ARG A 29 -14.83 14.76 -8.58
C ARG A 29 -14.66 14.65 -7.06
N ASN A 30 -15.75 14.42 -6.32
CA ASN A 30 -15.74 14.36 -4.85
C ASN A 30 -15.73 12.95 -4.27
N ASP A 31 -15.59 11.91 -5.10
CA ASP A 31 -15.53 10.54 -4.59
C ASP A 31 -14.23 10.31 -3.80
N SER A 32 -14.35 9.49 -2.74
CA SER A 32 -13.22 8.96 -1.99
C SER A 32 -12.62 7.73 -2.68
N SER A 33 -11.38 7.37 -2.32
CA SER A 33 -10.70 6.15 -2.82
C SER A 33 -10.56 6.09 -4.35
N LYS A 34 -9.99 7.14 -4.93
CA LYS A 34 -9.73 7.24 -6.37
C LYS A 34 -8.60 6.33 -6.80
N VAL A 35 -8.72 5.81 -8.01
CA VAL A 35 -7.65 5.05 -8.68
C VAL A 35 -6.71 6.03 -9.39
N TYR A 36 -5.42 5.98 -9.07
CA TYR A 36 -4.40 6.86 -9.65
C TYR A 36 -3.53 6.18 -10.70
N SER A 37 -3.50 4.85 -10.73
CA SER A 37 -2.75 4.06 -11.71
C SER A 37 -3.59 2.89 -12.20
N LEU A 38 -3.54 2.69 -13.51
CA LEU A 38 -4.20 1.59 -14.20
C LEU A 38 -3.46 0.26 -13.99
N HIS A 39 -2.13 0.34 -13.89
CA HIS A 39 -1.26 -0.82 -13.69
C HIS A 39 -1.10 -1.18 -12.21
N GLU A 40 -1.22 -0.21 -11.31
CA GLU A 40 -1.11 -0.38 -9.87
C GLU A 40 -2.31 0.26 -9.15
N PRO A 41 -3.49 -0.41 -9.15
CA PRO A 41 -4.72 0.16 -8.59
C PRO A 41 -4.69 0.35 -7.07
N HIS A 42 -3.67 -0.18 -6.39
CA HIS A 42 -3.45 -0.06 -4.94
C HIS A 42 -2.66 1.20 -4.54
N VAL A 43 -2.16 1.97 -5.51
CA VAL A 43 -1.43 3.22 -5.25
C VAL A 43 -2.35 4.26 -4.63
N GLU A 44 -1.90 4.87 -3.53
CA GLU A 44 -2.63 5.92 -2.81
C GLU A 44 -2.02 7.29 -3.11
N CYS A 45 -2.84 8.34 -2.98
CA CYS A 45 -2.37 9.73 -3.04
C CYS A 45 -2.13 10.25 -1.63
N ILE A 46 -0.90 10.64 -1.35
CA ILE A 46 -0.41 11.06 -0.03
C ILE A 46 -0.06 12.55 -0.09
N ALA A 47 -0.72 13.36 0.73
CA ALA A 47 -0.38 14.78 0.85
C ALA A 47 0.91 14.96 1.66
N LYS A 48 1.91 15.64 1.09
CA LYS A 48 3.23 15.82 1.73
C LYS A 48 3.36 17.07 2.61
N GLY A 49 2.39 17.99 2.53
CA GLY A 49 2.50 19.30 3.17
C GLY A 49 3.61 20.22 2.61
N LYS A 50 4.22 19.88 1.47
CA LYS A 50 5.27 20.68 0.81
C LYS A 50 4.67 21.55 -0.30
N VAL A 51 5.16 22.79 -0.44
CA VAL A 51 4.66 23.77 -1.41
C VAL A 51 4.93 23.34 -2.85
N GLU A 52 6.14 22.90 -3.13
CA GLU A 52 6.60 22.52 -4.49
C GLU A 52 6.00 21.19 -4.97
N LYS A 53 5.90 20.20 -4.07
CA LYS A 53 5.33 18.87 -4.34
C LYS A 53 4.28 18.53 -3.30
N LYS A 54 3.03 18.93 -3.59
CA LYS A 54 1.90 18.78 -2.66
C LYS A 54 1.51 17.32 -2.40
N TYR A 55 1.71 16.46 -3.39
CA TYR A 55 1.29 15.06 -3.35
C TYR A 55 2.41 14.12 -3.78
N GLU A 56 2.36 12.91 -3.22
CA GLU A 56 3.04 11.71 -3.69
C GLU A 56 2.02 10.64 -4.05
N PHE A 57 2.39 9.78 -4.99
CA PHE A 57 1.60 8.60 -5.34
C PHE A 57 2.41 7.37 -4.97
N GLY A 58 1.88 6.55 -4.07
CA GLY A 58 2.50 5.29 -3.69
C GLY A 58 1.81 4.61 -2.52
N CYS A 59 2.48 3.62 -1.95
CA CYS A 59 2.11 3.00 -0.69
C CYS A 59 3.26 3.22 0.29
N LYS A 60 2.94 3.53 1.55
CA LYS A 60 3.96 3.73 2.57
C LYS A 60 4.64 2.40 2.87
N ALA A 61 5.96 2.39 3.03
CA ALA A 61 6.69 1.19 3.42
C ALA A 61 7.36 1.41 4.78
N SER A 62 7.31 0.39 5.63
CA SER A 62 8.07 0.34 6.88
C SER A 62 9.13 -0.75 6.77
N ARG A 63 10.34 -0.42 7.24
CA ARG A 63 11.48 -1.33 7.25
C ARG A 63 12.22 -1.19 8.57
N VAL A 64 12.54 -2.31 9.18
CA VAL A 64 13.38 -2.39 10.38
C VAL A 64 14.68 -3.06 10.00
N ILE A 65 15.80 -2.38 10.23
CA ILE A 65 17.15 -2.90 9.97
C ILE A 65 17.99 -2.88 11.25
N THR A 66 18.87 -3.86 11.41
CA THR A 66 19.89 -3.83 12.46
C THR A 66 20.94 -2.74 12.16
N HIS A 67 21.46 -2.09 13.19
CA HIS A 67 22.44 -1.00 13.04
C HIS A 67 23.78 -1.44 12.44
N GLN A 68 24.29 -2.63 12.79
CA GLN A 68 25.67 -3.01 12.45
C GLN A 68 25.83 -3.51 11.02
N GLU A 69 25.05 -4.52 10.61
CA GLU A 69 25.19 -5.14 9.28
C GLU A 69 24.05 -4.79 8.32
N GLY A 70 23.08 -3.97 8.76
CA GLY A 70 21.94 -3.60 7.93
C GLY A 70 20.98 -4.76 7.64
N LEU A 71 21.03 -5.85 8.41
CA LEU A 71 20.12 -6.99 8.27
C LEU A 71 18.67 -6.51 8.40
N ALA A 72 17.84 -6.79 7.40
CA ALA A 72 16.42 -6.48 7.42
C ALA A 72 15.67 -7.51 8.27
N LEU A 73 15.05 -7.03 9.35
CA LEU A 73 14.26 -7.85 10.27
C LEU A 73 12.77 -7.86 9.89
N ASP A 74 12.27 -6.73 9.38
CA ASP A 74 10.87 -6.61 8.92
C ASP A 74 10.80 -5.66 7.72
N ILE A 75 9.93 -5.98 6.76
CA ILE A 75 9.60 -5.16 5.59
C ILE A 75 8.10 -5.32 5.32
N ARG A 76 7.38 -4.20 5.28
CA ARG A 76 5.93 -4.22 5.04
C ARG A 76 5.43 -2.98 4.33
N PHE A 77 4.38 -3.18 3.53
CA PHE A 77 3.60 -2.12 2.92
C PHE A 77 2.44 -1.74 3.84
N ILE A 78 2.22 -0.45 4.03
CA ILE A 78 1.23 0.15 4.92
C ILE A 78 0.26 0.98 4.08
N HIS A 79 -0.98 0.50 4.00
CA HIS A 79 -2.08 1.14 3.28
C HIS A 79 -2.86 2.09 4.20
N GLY A 80 -3.57 3.05 3.61
CA GLY A 80 -4.40 4.05 4.30
C GLY A 80 -3.63 5.26 4.83
N ASN A 81 -2.34 5.39 4.49
CA ASN A 81 -1.44 6.45 4.96
C ASN A 81 -1.59 6.84 6.46
N PRO A 82 -1.37 5.90 7.40
CA PRO A 82 -1.42 6.22 8.82
C PRO A 82 -0.23 7.10 9.24
N TYR A 83 -0.40 7.81 10.35
CA TYR A 83 0.65 8.69 10.91
C TYR A 83 1.86 7.88 11.40
N ASP A 84 3.07 8.29 10.98
CA ASP A 84 4.30 7.53 11.20
C ASP A 84 4.66 7.34 12.67
N GLY A 85 4.38 8.35 13.50
CA GLY A 85 4.69 8.29 14.93
C GLY A 85 3.99 7.14 15.67
N HIS A 86 2.83 6.69 15.20
CA HIS A 86 2.08 5.58 15.81
C HIS A 86 2.55 4.20 15.33
N MET A 87 3.38 4.14 14.28
CA MET A 87 3.80 2.87 13.68
C MET A 87 5.06 2.28 14.32
N LEU A 88 5.79 3.07 15.13
CA LEU A 88 7.09 2.68 15.66
C LEU A 88 7.00 1.48 16.62
N GLU A 89 6.08 1.53 17.58
CA GLU A 89 5.91 0.46 18.58
C GLU A 89 5.56 -0.88 17.90
N GLU A 90 4.62 -0.84 16.95
CA GLU A 90 4.22 -2.03 16.21
C GLU A 90 5.36 -2.58 15.32
N ALA A 91 6.17 -1.70 14.72
CA ALA A 91 7.32 -2.12 13.91
C ALA A 91 8.38 -2.84 14.76
N ILE A 92 8.69 -2.31 15.95
CA ILE A 92 9.63 -2.94 16.89
C ILE A 92 9.07 -4.28 17.37
N LYS A 93 7.80 -4.32 17.79
CA LYS A 93 7.16 -5.53 18.29
C LYS A 93 7.22 -6.68 17.28
N LYS A 94 7.01 -6.40 15.99
CA LYS A 94 7.08 -7.43 14.94
C LYS A 94 8.49 -7.88 14.61
N ALA A 95 9.47 -6.98 14.65
CA ALA A 95 10.87 -7.33 14.40
C ALA A 95 11.48 -8.21 15.51
N LEU A 96 10.87 -8.23 16.70
CA LEU A 96 11.29 -9.03 17.85
C LEU A 96 10.47 -10.31 18.05
N ALA A 97 9.43 -10.55 17.23
CA ALA A 97 8.54 -11.70 17.30
C ALA A 97 9.08 -12.88 16.48
#